data_AF-A0A5E4CYD7-F1
#
_entry.id   AF-A0A5E4CYD7-F1
#
_cell.length_a   1.000
_cell.length_b   1.000
_cell.length_c   1.000
_cell.angle_alpha   90.00
_cell.angle_beta   90.00
_cell.angle_gamma   90.00
#
_symmetry.space_group_name_H-M   'P 1'
#
loop_
_entity.id
_entity.type
_entity.pdbx_description
1 polymer ?
#
loop_
_entity_poly.entity_id
_entity_poly.type
_entity_poly.pdbx_seq_one_letter_code
_entity_poly.pdbx_strand_id
1 'polypeptide(L)'
;MEVKKHWKSDDSPSKAQWAHVQGTIGGRLQRYLNSWIAFNKTIVSPVVTVICGEALEDTINATCWAFGFYPWIISLTWLQDGEPLNQDTQQSGSLLPYGNGTYQTCVSTRIPQGQEQRFTCHVRHSGKESTGTVPCGADPAASKPMASLSRCGCCC
;
A
#
# COMPACT_ATOMS: atom_id res chain seq x y z
N MET A 1 23.83 10.73 -44.82
CA MET A 1 23.39 9.32 -44.71
C MET A 1 24.59 8.39 -44.85
N GLU A 2 25.55 8.45 -43.93
CA GLU A 2 26.79 7.66 -44.03
C GLU A 2 27.08 6.82 -42.79
N VAL A 3 26.50 7.17 -41.64
CA VAL A 3 26.69 6.39 -40.40
C VAL A 3 26.21 4.95 -40.56
N LYS A 4 25.16 4.69 -41.35
CA LYS A 4 24.57 3.35 -41.51
C LYS A 4 25.36 2.42 -42.43
N LYS A 5 26.30 2.94 -43.23
CA LYS A 5 27.06 2.13 -44.20
C LYS A 5 28.29 1.47 -43.59
N HIS A 6 28.79 1.96 -42.45
CA HIS A 6 29.97 1.41 -41.78
C HIS A 6 29.67 0.15 -40.94
N TRP A 7 28.43 0.01 -40.43
CA TRP A 7 28.04 -1.13 -39.59
C TRP A 7 27.56 -2.36 -40.37
N LYS A 8 27.52 -2.28 -41.70
CA LYS A 8 26.99 -3.34 -42.58
C LYS A 8 27.98 -3.86 -43.62
N SER A 9 29.24 -3.42 -43.58
CA SER A 9 30.32 -4.09 -44.32
C SER A 9 30.67 -5.40 -43.61
N ASP A 10 30.61 -6.50 -44.36
CA ASP A 10 30.80 -7.88 -43.88
C ASP A 10 32.04 -8.03 -43.02
N ASP A 11 31.84 -8.21 -41.71
CA ASP A 11 32.87 -8.69 -40.80
C ASP A 11 32.25 -9.62 -39.74
N SER A 12 32.86 -10.79 -39.60
CA SER A 12 32.54 -11.87 -38.65
C SER A 12 32.11 -11.42 -37.23
N PRO A 13 32.69 -10.37 -36.61
CA PRO A 13 32.21 -9.81 -35.33
C PRO A 13 30.73 -9.41 -35.31
N SER A 14 30.15 -9.01 -36.45
CA SER A 14 28.73 -8.61 -36.50
C SER A 14 27.77 -9.79 -36.21
N LYS A 15 28.04 -10.98 -36.77
CA LYS A 15 27.22 -12.19 -36.54
C LYS A 15 27.36 -12.70 -35.10
N ALA A 16 28.58 -12.73 -34.57
CA ALA A 16 28.84 -13.17 -33.20
C ALA A 16 28.22 -12.21 -32.17
N GLN A 17 28.30 -10.90 -32.39
CA GLN A 17 27.64 -9.89 -31.56
C GLN A 17 26.11 -10.02 -31.63
N TRP A 18 25.53 -10.20 -32.82
CA TRP A 18 24.08 -10.43 -32.95
C TRP A 18 23.64 -11.73 -32.29
N ALA A 19 24.41 -12.82 -32.39
CA ALA A 19 24.15 -14.06 -31.68
C ALA A 19 24.23 -13.88 -30.15
N HIS A 20 25.17 -13.06 -29.65
CA HIS A 20 25.26 -12.71 -28.22
C HIS A 20 24.05 -11.90 -27.73
N VAL A 21 23.56 -10.94 -28.53
CA VAL A 21 22.36 -10.16 -28.21
C VAL A 21 21.11 -11.04 -28.21
N GLN A 22 20.92 -11.84 -29.26
CA GLN A 22 19.74 -12.71 -29.39
C GLN A 22 19.74 -13.85 -28.37
N GLY A 23 20.89 -14.51 -28.16
CA GLY A 23 21.00 -15.64 -27.23
C GLY A 23 21.10 -15.20 -25.77
N THR A 24 22.14 -14.46 -25.42
CA THR A 24 22.47 -14.15 -24.01
C THR A 24 21.59 -13.06 -23.42
N ILE A 25 21.40 -11.94 -24.13
CA ILE A 25 20.55 -10.84 -23.65
C ILE A 25 19.08 -11.23 -23.78
N GLY A 26 18.68 -11.76 -24.93
CA GLY A 26 17.32 -12.26 -25.17
C GLY A 26 16.91 -13.33 -24.16
N GLY A 27 17.75 -14.34 -23.94
CA GLY A 27 17.48 -15.40 -22.95
C GLY A 27 17.40 -14.90 -21.51
N ARG A 28 18.27 -13.95 -21.12
CA ARG A 28 18.21 -13.32 -19.79
C ARG A 28 16.92 -12.53 -19.60
N LEU A 29 16.54 -11.72 -20.59
CA LEU A 29 15.31 -10.94 -20.56
C LEU A 29 14.08 -11.84 -20.49
N GLN A 30 14.04 -12.92 -21.28
CA GLN A 30 12.96 -13.90 -21.25
C GLN A 30 12.81 -14.52 -19.86
N ARG A 31 13.92 -14.87 -19.21
CA ARG A 31 13.90 -15.42 -17.84
C ARG A 31 13.38 -14.39 -16.83
N TYR A 32 13.83 -13.14 -16.90
CA TYR A 32 13.30 -12.06 -16.06
C TYR A 32 11.81 -11.82 -16.30
N LEU A 33 11.37 -11.82 -17.55
CA LEU A 33 9.96 -11.65 -17.90
C LEU A 33 9.11 -12.79 -17.33
N ASN A 34 9.55 -14.04 -17.47
CA ASN A 34 8.85 -15.20 -16.91
C ASN A 34 8.77 -15.14 -15.38
N SER A 35 9.86 -14.76 -14.70
CA SER A 35 9.86 -14.52 -13.25
C SER A 35 8.94 -13.36 -12.85
N TRP A 36 8.91 -12.28 -13.63
CA TRP A 36 8.04 -11.15 -13.38
C TRP A 36 6.57 -11.49 -13.59
N ILE A 37 6.21 -12.25 -14.63
CA ILE A 37 4.84 -12.74 -14.85
C ILE A 37 4.39 -13.62 -13.67
N ALA A 38 5.27 -14.47 -13.15
CA ALA A 38 4.97 -15.27 -11.97
C ALA A 38 4.76 -14.37 -10.73
N PHE A 39 5.63 -13.37 -10.54
CA PHE A 39 5.52 -12.42 -9.43
C PHE A 39 4.27 -11.54 -9.52
N ASN A 40 3.89 -11.06 -10.70
CA ASN A 40 2.72 -10.19 -10.93
C ASN A 40 1.38 -10.88 -10.68
N LYS A 41 1.37 -12.21 -10.47
CA LYS A 41 0.20 -12.97 -10.00
C LYS A 41 0.08 -12.99 -8.48
N THR A 42 1.10 -12.52 -7.76
CA THR A 42 1.09 -12.51 -6.29
C THR A 42 0.14 -11.41 -5.83
N ILE A 43 -0.85 -11.78 -5.01
CA ILE A 43 -1.73 -10.86 -4.33
C ILE A 43 -1.57 -11.10 -2.84
N VAL A 44 -1.18 -10.05 -2.12
CA VAL A 44 -1.08 -10.05 -0.66
C VAL A 44 -2.17 -9.13 -0.14
N SER A 45 -3.15 -9.69 0.54
CA SER A 45 -4.27 -8.93 1.11
C SER A 45 -3.80 -8.04 2.26
N PRO A 46 -4.39 -6.84 2.42
CA PRO A 46 -4.05 -5.94 3.50
C PRO A 46 -4.46 -6.49 4.87
N VAL A 47 -3.65 -6.19 5.87
CA VAL A 47 -4.10 -6.22 7.27
C VAL A 47 -4.77 -4.88 7.56
N VAL A 48 -6.05 -4.92 7.92
CA VAL A 48 -6.87 -3.73 8.18
C VAL A 48 -6.99 -3.50 9.67
N THR A 49 -6.64 -2.28 10.12
CA THR A 49 -6.73 -1.89 11.54
C THR A 49 -7.33 -0.50 11.64
N VAL A 50 -8.34 -0.34 12.48
CA VAL A 50 -8.91 0.97 12.81
C VAL A 50 -8.36 1.44 14.16
N ILE A 51 -7.80 2.63 14.19
CA ILE A 51 -7.27 3.29 15.39
C ILE A 51 -8.06 4.58 15.60
N CYS A 52 -8.51 4.84 16.82
CA CYS A 52 -9.11 6.13 17.15
C CYS A 52 -8.16 6.96 18.00
N GLY A 53 -8.12 8.25 17.71
CA GLY A 53 -7.47 9.26 18.53
C GLY A 53 -8.34 9.68 19.71
N GLU A 54 -7.82 10.65 20.46
CA GLU A 54 -8.52 11.27 21.57
C GLU A 54 -9.77 12.03 21.08
N ALA A 55 -10.78 12.07 21.94
CA ALA A 55 -11.97 12.85 21.68
C ALA A 55 -11.70 14.34 21.85
N LEU A 56 -12.14 15.14 20.88
CA LEU A 56 -12.09 16.60 20.91
C LEU A 56 -13.46 17.13 20.51
N GLU A 57 -14.05 18.00 21.33
CA GLU A 57 -15.33 18.68 21.03
C GLU A 57 -16.41 17.68 20.54
N ASP A 58 -16.67 16.63 21.31
CA ASP A 58 -17.66 15.58 21.03
C ASP A 58 -17.42 14.78 19.72
N THR A 59 -16.20 14.83 19.17
CA THR A 59 -15.80 14.04 18.00
C THR A 59 -14.53 13.24 18.27
N ILE A 60 -14.43 12.05 17.69
CA ILE A 60 -13.20 11.25 17.68
C ILE A 60 -12.60 11.24 16.28
N ASN A 61 -11.27 11.29 16.18
CA ASN A 61 -10.59 11.05 14.91
C ASN A 61 -10.38 9.55 14.73
N ALA A 62 -10.99 8.94 13.72
CA ALA A 62 -10.80 7.53 13.39
C ALA A 62 -9.93 7.39 12.15
N THR A 63 -8.87 6.59 12.25
CA THR A 63 -7.94 6.29 11.16
C THR A 63 -8.00 4.81 10.83
N CYS A 64 -8.37 4.49 9.60
CA CYS A 64 -8.32 3.15 9.07
C CYS A 64 -7.00 2.95 8.32
N TRP A 65 -6.22 1.98 8.76
CA TRP A 65 -4.96 1.58 8.14
C TRP A 65 -5.12 0.30 7.33
N ALA A 66 -4.44 0.25 6.19
CA ALA A 66 -4.18 -0.96 5.43
C ALA A 66 -2.67 -1.17 5.37
N PHE A 67 -2.19 -2.28 5.92
CA PHE A 67 -0.76 -2.63 5.96
C PHE A 67 -0.45 -3.88 5.13
N GLY A 68 0.79 -3.97 4.64
CA GLY A 68 1.33 -5.23 4.16
C GLY A 68 0.76 -5.73 2.82
N PHE A 69 0.14 -4.87 2.01
CA PHE A 69 -0.59 -5.30 0.80
C PHE A 69 0.21 -5.16 -0.49
N TYR A 70 -0.11 -5.99 -1.49
CA TYR A 70 0.45 -5.93 -2.84
C TYR A 70 -0.55 -6.51 -3.85
N PRO A 71 -0.77 -5.89 -5.04
CA PRO A 71 -0.12 -4.69 -5.58
C PRO A 71 -0.58 -3.39 -4.92
N TRP A 72 0.03 -2.26 -5.28
CA TRP A 72 -0.21 -0.96 -4.65
C TRP A 72 -1.59 -0.35 -4.88
N ILE A 73 -2.33 -0.84 -5.88
CA ILE A 73 -3.66 -0.31 -6.21
C ILE A 73 -4.66 -0.83 -5.17
N ILE A 74 -5.16 0.10 -4.34
CA ILE A 74 -6.12 -0.17 -3.27
C ILE A 74 -7.10 1.01 -3.16
N SER A 75 -8.29 0.75 -2.62
CA SER A 75 -9.27 1.78 -2.28
C SER A 75 -9.69 1.60 -0.82
N LEU A 76 -9.56 2.68 -0.03
CA LEU A 76 -10.07 2.77 1.34
C LEU A 76 -11.11 3.89 1.37
N THR A 77 -12.29 3.62 1.91
CA THR A 77 -13.39 4.58 2.00
C THR A 77 -14.12 4.40 3.32
N TRP A 78 -14.40 5.49 4.02
CA TRP A 78 -15.32 5.44 5.16
C TRP A 78 -16.76 5.40 4.67
N LEU A 79 -17.56 4.51 5.26
CA LEU A 79 -18.99 4.43 5.07
C LEU A 79 -19.70 4.85 6.35
N GLN A 80 -20.78 5.61 6.22
CA GLN A 80 -21.74 5.90 7.29
C GLN A 80 -23.07 5.24 6.91
N ASP A 81 -23.57 4.35 7.76
CA ASP A 81 -24.79 3.55 7.52
C ASP A 81 -24.79 2.81 6.16
N GLY A 82 -23.59 2.43 5.69
CA GLY A 82 -23.39 1.76 4.40
C GLY A 82 -23.10 2.70 3.22
N GLU A 83 -23.30 4.00 3.37
CA GLU A 83 -23.09 4.99 2.30
C GLU A 83 -21.70 5.64 2.39
N PRO A 84 -20.99 5.83 1.27
CA PRO A 84 -19.64 6.40 1.27
C PRO A 84 -19.65 7.87 1.70
N LEU A 85 -18.69 8.21 2.56
CA LEU A 85 -18.43 9.59 2.94
C LEU A 85 -17.89 10.41 1.75
N ASN A 86 -18.19 11.71 1.78
CA ASN A 86 -17.65 12.67 0.82
C ASN A 86 -16.13 12.78 0.96
N GLN A 87 -15.44 13.08 -0.14
CA GLN A 87 -13.98 13.25 -0.13
C GLN A 87 -13.53 14.37 0.82
N ASP A 88 -14.36 15.39 1.05
CA ASP A 88 -14.03 16.50 1.95
C ASP A 88 -14.15 16.13 3.44
N THR A 89 -14.83 15.02 3.76
CA THR A 89 -15.05 14.57 5.14
C THR A 89 -14.08 13.46 5.56
N GLN A 90 -13.24 12.98 4.64
CA GLN A 90 -12.22 11.98 4.92
C GLN A 90 -10.87 12.40 4.33
N GLN A 91 -9.79 12.08 5.01
CA GLN A 91 -8.44 12.46 4.62
C GLN A 91 -7.62 11.22 4.31
N SER A 92 -7.28 11.03 3.04
CA SER A 92 -6.42 9.92 2.61
C SER A 92 -4.96 10.22 2.93
N GLY A 93 -4.27 9.25 3.50
CA GLY A 93 -2.82 9.26 3.68
C GLY A 93 -2.07 8.96 2.38
N SER A 94 -0.77 9.19 2.42
CA SER A 94 0.13 8.81 1.33
C SER A 94 0.31 7.29 1.29
N LEU A 95 0.41 6.75 0.07
CA LEU A 95 0.85 5.38 -0.14
C LEU A 95 2.36 5.28 0.13
N LEU A 96 2.75 4.46 1.11
CA LEU A 96 4.13 4.30 1.54
C LEU A 96 4.59 2.84 1.41
N PRO A 97 5.90 2.59 1.22
CA PRO A 97 6.45 1.24 1.33
C PRO A 97 6.39 0.73 2.78
N TYR A 98 6.16 -0.57 2.95
CA TYR A 98 6.16 -1.26 4.25
C TYR A 98 7.47 -2.06 4.52
N GLY A 99 8.43 -2.04 3.59
CA GLY A 99 9.79 -2.54 3.77
C GLY A 99 10.08 -3.93 3.17
N ASN A 100 9.08 -4.76 2.93
CA ASN A 100 9.19 -6.12 2.36
C ASN A 100 8.68 -6.20 0.90
N GLY A 101 8.65 -5.08 0.18
CA GLY A 101 8.05 -4.97 -1.15
C GLY A 101 6.52 -4.85 -1.17
N THR A 102 5.89 -4.75 0.00
CA THR A 102 4.46 -4.42 0.14
C THR A 102 4.26 -2.95 0.51
N TYR A 103 3.00 -2.52 0.52
CA TYR A 103 2.59 -1.14 0.71
C TYR A 103 1.76 -0.97 1.98
N GLN A 104 1.67 0.28 2.43
CA GLN A 104 0.77 0.73 3.47
C GLN A 104 0.12 2.06 3.09
N THR A 105 -1.10 2.28 3.55
CA THR A 105 -1.83 3.55 3.41
C THR A 105 -2.91 3.64 4.48
N CYS A 106 -3.52 4.82 4.62
CA CYS A 106 -4.62 5.03 5.54
C CYS A 106 -5.67 6.02 5.02
N VAL A 107 -6.83 6.03 5.66
CA VAL A 107 -7.84 7.08 5.50
C VAL A 107 -8.40 7.44 6.88
N SER A 108 -8.45 8.73 7.18
CA SER A 108 -8.92 9.27 8.46
C SER A 108 -10.24 10.02 8.29
N THR A 109 -11.09 10.01 9.31
CA THR A 109 -12.31 10.83 9.35
C THR A 109 -12.64 11.23 10.79
N ARG A 110 -13.47 12.26 10.95
CA ARG A 110 -14.00 12.67 12.26
C ARG A 110 -15.38 12.06 12.45
N ILE A 111 -15.57 11.38 13.57
CA ILE A 111 -16.81 10.68 13.90
C ILE A 111 -17.40 11.32 15.17
N PRO A 112 -18.69 11.71 15.18
CA PRO A 112 -19.34 12.16 16.40
C PRO A 112 -19.38 11.05 17.46
N GLN A 113 -19.11 11.41 18.71
CA GLN A 113 -19.17 10.46 19.83
C GLN A 113 -20.55 9.81 19.93
N GLY A 114 -20.56 8.50 20.17
CA GLY A 114 -21.79 7.69 20.24
C GLY A 114 -22.35 7.28 18.88
N GLN A 115 -21.75 7.71 17.77
CA GLN A 115 -22.15 7.29 16.42
C GLN A 115 -21.18 6.28 15.79
N GLU A 116 -20.15 5.84 16.51
CA GLU A 116 -19.04 5.04 15.98
C GLU A 116 -19.49 3.74 15.30
N GLN A 117 -20.54 3.10 15.83
CA GLN A 117 -21.10 1.87 15.27
C GLN A 117 -21.76 2.05 13.89
N ARG A 118 -22.09 3.29 13.50
CA ARG A 118 -22.63 3.63 12.18
C ARG A 118 -21.53 3.77 11.14
N PHE A 119 -20.28 3.89 11.56
CA PHE A 119 -19.14 4.10 10.68
C PHE A 119 -18.35 2.80 10.48
N THR A 120 -17.98 2.54 9.23
CA THR A 120 -17.12 1.42 8.88
C THR A 120 -16.11 1.83 7.83
N CYS A 121 -14.90 1.29 7.90
CA CYS A 121 -13.92 1.48 6.84
C CYS A 121 -14.02 0.35 5.83
N HIS A 122 -14.39 0.66 4.61
CA HIS A 122 -14.45 -0.29 3.51
C HIS A 122 -13.15 -0.28 2.72
N VAL A 123 -12.55 -1.46 2.55
CA VAL A 123 -11.26 -1.65 1.89
C VAL A 123 -11.44 -2.61 0.71
N ARG A 124 -11.13 -2.13 -0.49
CA ARG A 124 -11.14 -2.92 -1.72
C ARG A 124 -9.73 -3.06 -2.27
N HIS A 125 -9.26 -4.29 -2.38
CA HIS A 125 -7.92 -4.63 -2.86
C HIS A 125 -7.96 -5.84 -3.79
N SER A 126 -7.48 -5.67 -5.03
CA SER A 126 -7.42 -6.75 -6.04
C SER A 126 -8.73 -7.55 -6.21
N GLY A 127 -9.88 -6.87 -6.17
CA GLY A 127 -11.20 -7.48 -6.32
C GLY A 127 -11.75 -8.16 -5.06
N LYS A 128 -11.02 -8.12 -3.93
CA LYS A 128 -11.52 -8.56 -2.62
C LYS A 128 -11.92 -7.36 -1.77
N GLU A 129 -12.95 -7.55 -0.97
CA GLU A 129 -13.49 -6.55 -0.06
C GLU A 129 -13.32 -6.99 1.39
N SER A 130 -13.05 -6.03 2.25
CA SER A 130 -12.92 -6.22 3.70
C SER A 130 -13.38 -4.95 4.42
N THR A 131 -13.91 -5.12 5.63
CA THR A 131 -14.48 -4.01 6.40
C THR A 131 -13.81 -3.93 7.77
N GLY A 132 -13.32 -2.76 8.13
CA GLY A 132 -12.84 -2.44 9.48
C GLY A 132 -13.91 -1.75 10.30
N THR A 133 -14.29 -2.31 11.44
CA THR A 133 -15.24 -1.71 12.39
C THR A 133 -14.52 -0.75 13.32
N VAL A 134 -15.20 0.32 13.76
CA VAL A 134 -14.65 1.25 14.76
C VAL A 134 -14.73 0.60 16.15
N PRO A 135 -13.60 0.33 16.82
CA PRO A 135 -13.61 -0.33 18.14
C PRO A 135 -13.94 0.63 19.29
N CYS A 136 -13.81 1.93 19.06
CA CYS A 136 -13.96 2.96 20.08
C CYS A 136 -15.44 3.22 20.30
N GLY A 137 -15.92 2.97 21.51
CA GLY A 137 -17.34 2.82 21.83
C GLY A 137 -17.61 1.58 22.68
N ALA A 138 -16.66 0.64 22.73
CA ALA A 138 -16.61 -0.41 23.75
C ALA A 138 -15.69 0.03 24.90
N ASP A 139 -16.32 0.46 26.00
CA ASP A 139 -15.74 0.75 27.33
C ASP A 139 -14.50 1.69 27.40
N PRO A 140 -14.58 2.87 28.06
CA PRO A 140 -13.46 3.80 28.22
C PRO A 140 -12.25 3.27 29.02
N ALA A 141 -12.24 2.00 29.42
CA ALA A 141 -11.13 1.36 30.13
C ALA A 141 -10.03 0.80 29.21
N ALA A 142 -10.23 0.73 27.88
CA ALA A 142 -9.28 0.09 26.96
C ALA A 142 -8.26 1.06 26.31
N SER A 143 -8.42 2.38 26.44
CA SER A 143 -7.49 3.37 25.90
C SER A 143 -6.37 3.70 26.88
N LYS A 144 -5.52 2.71 27.22
CA LYS A 144 -4.18 3.05 27.70
C LYS A 144 -3.33 3.45 26.49
N PRO A 145 -2.80 4.68 26.42
CA PRO A 145 -1.82 5.00 25.41
C PRO A 145 -0.60 4.10 25.61
N MET A 146 -0.08 3.55 24.50
CA MET A 146 1.22 2.91 24.47
C MET A 146 2.23 4.01 24.82
N ALA A 147 2.69 4.05 26.07
CA ALA A 147 3.65 5.03 26.53
C ALA A 147 4.86 5.02 25.58
N SER A 148 5.22 6.20 25.07
CA SER A 148 6.43 6.36 24.29
C SER A 148 7.62 5.98 25.17
N LEU A 149 8.30 4.88 24.83
CA LEU A 149 9.64 4.64 25.34
C LEU A 149 10.58 5.58 24.60
N SER A 150 10.77 6.76 25.18
CA SER A 150 11.92 7.60 24.91
C SER A 150 12.29 8.39 26.15
N ARG A 151 13.25 7.86 26.92
CA ARG A 151 14.44 8.64 27.21
C ARG A 151 15.65 7.79 27.61
N CYS A 152 16.74 8.16 26.94
CA CYS A 152 18.15 8.11 27.29
C CYS A 152 18.51 7.56 28.67
N GLY A 153 19.40 6.57 28.66
CA GLY A 153 20.42 6.41 29.67
C GLY A 153 21.79 6.61 29.03
N CYS A 154 22.34 7.82 29.14
CA CYS A 154 23.79 7.95 29.23
C CYS A 154 24.18 7.35 30.59
N CYS A 155 25.07 6.37 30.60
CA CYS A 155 25.81 6.00 31.79
C CYS A 155 27.30 6.04 31.47
N CYS A 156 28.01 6.57 32.46
CA CYS A 156 29.38 7.08 32.54
C CYS A 156 30.48 6.20 31.96
#